data_AF-A0A957C7H1-F1
#
_entry.id   AF-A0A957C7H1-F1
#
_cell.length_a   1.000
_cell.length_b   1.000
_cell.length_c   1.000
_cell.angle_alpha   90.00
_cell.angle_beta   90.00
_cell.angle_gamma   90.00
#
_symmetry.space_group_name_H-M   'P 1'
#
loop_
_entity.id
_entity.type
_entity.pdbx_description
1 polymer ?
#
loop_
_entity_poly.entity_id
_entity_poly.type
_entity_poly.pdbx_seq_one_letter_code
_entity_poly.pdbx_strand_id
1 'polypeptide(L)'
;MVVMRDGVKLATDVYRQDSAAPAPVLVTRTPYNKHGILSGFDVIRAVQAGYVVVVQDVRGRYASEGTFNAHFQEIDDGLDMFKWVAEQPW
;
A
#
# COMPACT_ATOMS: atom_id res chain seq x y z
N MET A 1 0.03 5.86 7.42
CA MET A 1 1.28 6.32 6.79
C MET A 1 2.35 5.27 7.02
N VAL A 2 3.13 4.95 5.99
CA VAL A 2 4.30 4.06 6.09
C VAL A 2 5.55 4.93 5.95
N VAL A 3 6.50 4.77 6.86
CA VAL A 3 7.75 5.56 6.89
C VAL A 3 8.82 4.82 6.09
N MET A 4 9.34 5.46 5.05
CA MET A 4 10.44 4.92 4.24
C MET A 4 11.78 5.06 4.99
N ARG A 5 12.82 4.41 4.49
CA ARG A 5 14.17 4.44 5.09
C ARG A 5 14.77 5.85 5.25
N ASP A 6 14.33 6.80 4.43
CA ASP A 6 14.77 8.20 4.43
C ASP A 6 13.83 9.12 5.25
N GLY A 7 12.85 8.55 5.95
CA GLY A 7 11.92 9.28 6.80
C GLY A 7 10.70 9.85 6.08
N VAL A 8 10.65 9.81 4.76
CA VAL A 8 9.47 10.24 3.98
C VAL A 8 8.29 9.30 4.25
N LYS A 9 7.10 9.88 4.40
CA LYS A 9 5.89 9.12 4.72
C LYS A 9 5.01 8.95 3.51
N LEU A 10 4.72 7.70 3.16
CA LEU A 10 3.82 7.35 2.08
C LEU A 10 2.42 7.02 2.63
N ALA A 11 1.39 7.58 2.01
CA ALA A 11 0.01 7.31 2.35
C ALA A 11 -0.39 5.92 1.86
N THR A 12 -1.06 5.16 2.73
CA THR A 12 -1.38 3.76 2.49
C THR A 12 -2.69 3.42 3.16
N ASP A 13 -3.62 2.86 2.38
CA ASP A 13 -4.88 2.31 2.86
C ASP A 13 -4.73 0.80 3.06
N VAL A 14 -5.36 0.29 4.11
CA VAL A 14 -5.41 -1.13 4.44
C VAL A 14 -6.86 -1.55 4.54
N TYR A 15 -7.26 -2.52 3.73
CA TYR A 15 -8.57 -3.15 3.75
C TYR A 15 -8.42 -4.56 4.27
N ARG A 16 -9.13 -4.91 5.33
CA ARG A 16 -9.11 -6.22 5.98
C ARG A 16 -10.40 -6.47 6.74
N GLN A 17 -10.63 -7.71 7.14
CA GLN A 17 -11.63 -8.01 8.15
C GLN A 17 -11.10 -7.65 9.55
N ASP A 18 -11.98 -7.17 10.44
CA ASP A 18 -11.59 -6.79 11.80
C ASP A 18 -11.08 -7.99 12.63
N SER A 19 -11.61 -9.19 12.36
CA SER A 19 -11.25 -10.44 13.02
C SER A 19 -10.14 -11.21 12.29
N ALA A 20 -9.39 -10.58 11.39
CA ALA A 20 -8.39 -11.28 10.59
C ALA A 20 -7.29 -11.89 11.47
N ALA A 21 -7.13 -13.21 11.36
CA ALA A 21 -5.90 -13.91 11.67
C ALA A 21 -4.88 -13.65 10.54
N PRO A 22 -3.58 -13.92 10.76
CA PRO A 22 -2.55 -13.76 9.74
C PRO A 22 -2.95 -14.24 8.36
N ALA A 23 -3.00 -13.30 7.41
CA ALA A 23 -3.60 -13.50 6.10
C ALA A 23 -2.65 -13.14 4.94
N PRO A 24 -2.81 -13.76 3.76
CA PRO A 24 -2.06 -13.36 2.57
C PRO A 24 -2.41 -11.92 2.16
N VAL A 25 -1.43 -11.20 1.63
CA VAL A 25 -1.59 -9.77 1.30
C VAL A 25 -1.40 -9.47 -0.17
N LEU A 26 -2.36 -8.71 -0.69
CA LEU A 26 -2.29 -8.12 -2.02
C LEU A 26 -1.83 -6.67 -1.87
N VAL A 27 -0.68 -6.35 -2.44
CA VAL A 27 -0.10 -5.01 -2.41
C VAL A 27 -0.20 -4.38 -3.77
N THR A 28 -0.66 -3.12 -3.82
CA THR A 28 -0.60 -2.29 -5.02
C THR A 28 0.00 -0.93 -4.67
N ARG A 29 0.92 -0.46 -5.51
CA ARG A 29 1.51 0.88 -5.43
C ARG A 29 1.11 1.63 -6.69
N THR A 30 0.58 2.84 -6.56
CA THR A 30 -0.01 3.59 -7.69
C THR A 30 0.41 5.06 -7.72
N PRO A 31 0.78 5.59 -8.91
CA PRO A 31 0.94 7.02 -9.12
C PRO A 31 -0.37 7.74 -9.49
N TYR A 32 -1.52 7.06 -9.42
CA TYR A 32 -2.83 7.52 -9.94
C TYR A 32 -3.94 7.59 -8.88
N ASN A 33 -3.60 7.88 -7.62
CA ASN A 33 -4.48 7.97 -6.47
C ASN A 33 -4.97 6.60 -6.02
N LYS A 34 -4.62 6.23 -4.79
CA LYS A 34 -5.07 4.99 -4.14
C LYS A 34 -6.59 4.83 -4.12
N HIS A 35 -7.37 5.92 -4.15
CA HIS A 35 -8.83 5.83 -4.23
C HIS A 35 -9.34 5.35 -5.60
N GLY A 36 -8.54 5.47 -6.66
CA GLY A 36 -8.90 4.99 -8.02
C GLY A 36 -8.86 3.48 -8.17
N ILE A 37 -8.20 2.75 -7.26
CA ILE A 37 -8.08 1.28 -7.33
C ILE A 37 -9.44 0.59 -7.27
N LEU A 38 -10.41 1.19 -6.57
CA LEU A 38 -11.75 0.65 -6.35
C LEU A 38 -12.54 0.53 -7.66
N SER A 39 -12.12 1.20 -8.73
CA SER A 39 -12.74 1.11 -10.05
C SER A 39 -12.22 -0.03 -10.90
N GLY A 40 -11.02 -0.57 -10.62
CA GLY A 40 -10.37 -1.60 -11.44
C GLY A 40 -10.12 -2.93 -10.73
N PHE A 41 -10.27 -2.96 -9.41
CA PHE A 41 -10.04 -4.14 -8.58
C PHE A 41 -11.11 -4.23 -7.50
N ASP A 42 -11.78 -5.39 -7.41
CA ASP A 42 -12.82 -5.65 -6.41
C ASP A 42 -12.19 -5.96 -5.04
N VAL A 43 -11.86 -4.89 -4.32
CA VAL A 43 -11.27 -4.94 -2.97
C VAL A 43 -12.18 -5.69 -1.99
N ILE A 44 -13.51 -5.52 -2.10
CA ILE A 44 -14.46 -6.14 -1.19
C ILE A 44 -14.42 -7.65 -1.35
N ARG A 45 -14.46 -8.15 -2.60
CA ARG A 45 -14.36 -9.59 -2.86
C ARG A 45 -13.05 -10.18 -2.37
N ALA A 46 -11.93 -9.48 -2.54
CA ALA A 46 -10.63 -9.94 -2.05
C ALA A 46 -10.60 -10.05 -0.51
N VAL A 47 -11.11 -9.04 0.19
CA VAL A 47 -11.23 -9.05 1.66
C VAL A 47 -12.18 -10.15 2.14
N GLN A 48 -13.31 -10.36 1.46
CA GLN A 48 -14.24 -11.46 1.76
C GLN A 48 -13.62 -12.84 1.52
N ALA A 49 -12.68 -12.95 0.58
CA ALA A 49 -11.92 -14.17 0.33
C ALA A 49 -10.77 -14.40 1.31
N GLY A 50 -10.59 -13.53 2.31
CA GLY A 50 -9.58 -13.67 3.36
C GLY A 50 -8.22 -13.04 3.07
N TYR A 51 -8.13 -12.13 2.09
CA TYR A 51 -6.91 -11.35 1.84
C TYR A 51 -6.93 -10.03 2.62
N VAL A 52 -5.75 -9.56 3.02
CA VAL A 52 -5.54 -8.14 3.31
C VAL A 52 -5.18 -7.45 1.99
N VAL A 53 -5.78 -6.29 1.73
CA VAL A 53 -5.44 -5.48 0.56
C VAL A 53 -4.79 -4.19 1.02
N VAL A 54 -3.61 -3.90 0.48
CA VAL A 54 -2.84 -2.72 0.85
C VAL A 54 -2.57 -1.89 -0.39
N VAL A 55 -2.97 -0.62 -0.36
CA VAL A 55 -2.89 0.29 -1.51
C VAL A 55 -2.15 1.55 -1.11
N GLN A 56 -1.03 1.82 -1.78
CA GLN A 56 -0.15 2.93 -1.47
C GLN A 56 -0.09 3.94 -2.61
N ASP A 57 -0.21 5.23 -2.27
CA ASP A 57 0.19 6.31 -3.17
C ASP A 57 1.73 6.35 -3.22
N VAL A 58 2.31 6.30 -4.42
CA VAL A 58 3.78 6.41 -4.53
C VAL A 58 4.27 7.79 -4.10
N ARG A 59 5.57 7.90 -3.81
CA ARG A 59 6.23 9.14 -3.36
C ARG A 59 5.87 10.35 -4.22
N GLY A 60 5.58 11.47 -3.55
CA GLY A 60 5.22 12.73 -4.17
C GLY A 60 3.91 12.72 -4.95
N ARG A 61 3.03 11.74 -4.70
CA ARG A 61 1.70 11.65 -5.33
C ARG A 61 0.61 11.69 -4.26
N TYR A 62 -0.41 12.51 -4.53
CA TYR A 62 -1.63 12.63 -3.73
C TYR A 62 -1.35 12.83 -2.24
N ALA A 63 -1.66 11.85 -1.39
CA ALA A 63 -1.51 11.97 0.05
C ALA A 63 -0.09 11.59 0.55
N SER A 64 0.79 11.10 -0.32
CA SER A 64 2.17 10.77 0.01
C SER A 64 3.08 11.99 -0.03
N GLU A 65 4.00 12.06 0.93
CA GLU A 65 5.06 13.08 0.98
C GLU A 65 6.14 12.85 -0.11
N GLY A 66 7.08 13.80 -0.21
CA GLY A 66 8.25 13.71 -1.08
C GLY A 66 8.06 14.26 -2.49
N THR A 67 8.98 13.92 -3.39
CA THR A 67 8.98 14.36 -4.80
C THR A 67 8.80 13.17 -5.72
N PHE A 68 7.90 13.27 -6.68
CA PHE A 68 7.65 12.21 -7.65
C PHE A 68 8.72 12.18 -8.73
N ASN A 69 9.41 11.03 -8.88
CA ASN A 69 10.28 10.74 -10.02
C ASN A 69 9.93 9.37 -10.61
N ALA A 70 9.23 9.36 -11.74
CA ALA A 70 8.63 8.14 -12.28
C ALA A 70 9.67 7.00 -12.40
N HIS A 71 9.33 5.83 -11.84
CA HIS A 71 10.13 4.59 -11.82
C HIS A 71 11.38 4.56 -10.92
N PHE A 72 12.02 5.69 -10.62
CA PHE A 72 13.32 5.69 -9.94
C PHE A 72 13.26 5.34 -8.46
N GLN A 73 12.32 5.91 -7.70
CA GLN A 73 12.19 5.58 -6.27
C GLN A 73 11.48 4.24 -6.01
N GLU A 74 10.89 3.62 -7.03
CA GLU A 74 9.90 2.57 -6.83
C GLU A 74 10.50 1.26 -6.31
N ILE A 75 11.78 1.00 -6.60
CA ILE A 75 12.49 -0.17 -6.08
C ILE A 75 12.68 -0.02 -4.57
N ASP A 76 13.26 1.10 -4.13
CA ASP A 76 13.58 1.32 -2.72
C ASP A 76 12.33 1.47 -1.86
N ASP A 77 11.38 2.31 -2.27
CA ASP A 77 10.11 2.49 -1.56
C ASP A 77 9.27 1.20 -1.59
N GLY A 78 9.38 0.41 -2.65
CA GLY A 78 8.72 -0.90 -2.75
C GLY A 78 9.27 -1.91 -1.75
N LEU A 79 10.60 -1.98 -1.61
CA LEU A 79 11.25 -2.86 -0.63
C LEU A 79 10.88 -2.47 0.81
N ASP A 80 10.89 -1.18 1.11
CA ASP A 80 10.50 -0.66 2.44
C ASP A 80 9.02 -0.98 2.72
N MET A 81 8.18 -0.86 1.70
CA MET A 81 6.77 -1.22 1.79
C MET A 81 6.58 -2.72 2.07
N PHE A 82 7.24 -3.61 1.33
CA PHE A 82 7.11 -5.05 1.56
C PHE A 82 7.63 -5.48 2.93
N LYS A 83 8.72 -4.87 3.40
CA LYS A 83 9.23 -5.09 4.75
C LYS A 83 8.18 -4.66 5.79
N TRP A 84 7.64 -3.45 5.66
CA TRP A 84 6.60 -2.96 6.58
C TRP A 84 5.37 -3.85 6.58
N VAL A 85 4.91 -4.30 5.41
CA VAL A 85 3.82 -5.27 5.25
C VAL A 85 4.15 -6.53 6.06
N ALA A 86 5.28 -7.19 5.80
CA ALA A 86 5.63 -8.45 6.47
C ALA A 86 5.74 -8.37 8.02
N GLU A 87 5.91 -7.18 8.59
CA GLU A 87 6.02 -6.96 10.04
C GLU A 87 4.68 -6.74 10.75
N GLN A 88 3.58 -6.59 10.01
CA GLN A 88 2.28 -6.32 10.62
C GLN A 88 1.63 -7.58 11.23
N PRO A 89 0.75 -7.42 12.23
CA PRO A 89 0.10 -8.55 12.91
C PRO A 89 -1.20 -9.01 12.23
N TRP A 90 -1.55 -8.42 11.08
CA TRP A 90 -2.74 -8.79 10.33
C TRP A 90 -2.62 -10.17 9.75
#